data_AF-R9J2I6-F1
#
_entry.id   AF-R9J2I6-F1
#
_cell.length_a   1.000
_cell.length_b   1.000
_cell.length_c   1.000
_cell.angle_alpha   90.00
_cell.angle_beta   90.00
_cell.angle_gamma   90.00
#
_symmetry.space_group_name_H-M   'P 1'
#
loop_
_entity.id
_entity.type
_entity.pdbx_description
1 polymer ?
#
loop_
_entity_poly.entity_id
_entity_poly.type
_entity_poly.pdbx_seq_one_letter_code
_entity_poly.pdbx_strand_id
1 'polypeptide(L)'
;MVDEGYAADLQNLYRAKNESDIYAVLDFCEKYYGKLGLGQIPDLMKMFNENTEASPAQNEYIVELLNKIVEKYGQEAVNIIVERSDSLLEEDSEGCMPYLIIMFFFWHADRQFDIVTPLRTAKDHIKKLYQKWVHEKIDYMQKHSEYYKPEQVKRIQHIEEQLSEL
;
A
#
# COMPACT_ATOMS: atom_id res chain seq x y z
N MET A 1 -4.32 20.24 -9.98
CA MET A 1 -4.17 19.82 -11.38
C MET A 1 -2.93 18.99 -11.46
N VAL A 2 -3.03 17.78 -12.02
CA VAL A 2 -1.87 16.97 -12.36
C VAL A 2 -1.32 17.50 -13.69
N ASP A 3 0.00 17.61 -13.78
CA ASP A 3 0.76 18.26 -14.85
C ASP A 3 0.43 17.70 -16.25
N GLU A 4 0.57 18.51 -17.31
CA GLU A 4 0.25 18.13 -18.71
C GLU A 4 1.12 16.95 -19.23
N GLY A 5 2.14 16.52 -18.47
CA GLY A 5 3.01 15.38 -18.78
C GLY A 5 2.73 14.07 -18.04
N TYR A 6 1.82 14.03 -17.06
CA TYR A 6 1.70 12.86 -16.16
C TYR A 6 1.41 11.55 -16.87
N ALA A 7 0.50 11.55 -17.86
CA ALA A 7 0.17 10.33 -18.58
C ALA A 7 1.39 9.75 -19.34
N ALA A 8 2.24 10.61 -19.90
CA ALA A 8 3.45 10.17 -20.59
C ALA A 8 4.51 9.68 -19.59
N ASP A 9 4.68 10.37 -18.47
CA ASP A 9 5.59 9.94 -17.40
C ASP A 9 5.15 8.61 -16.79
N LEU A 10 3.85 8.40 -16.60
CA LEU A 10 3.29 7.15 -16.08
C LEU A 10 3.55 5.99 -17.05
N GLN A 11 3.39 6.20 -18.36
CA GLN A 11 3.74 5.18 -19.36
C GLN A 11 5.23 4.82 -19.32
N ASN A 12 6.11 5.81 -19.14
CA ASN A 12 7.54 5.55 -18.96
C ASN A 12 7.82 4.78 -17.68
N LEU A 13 7.12 5.10 -16.58
CA LEU A 13 7.24 4.41 -15.30
C LEU A 13 6.82 2.94 -15.41
N TYR A 14 5.71 2.64 -16.10
CA TYR A 14 5.27 1.26 -16.36
C TYR A 14 6.36 0.43 -17.08
N ARG A 15 7.06 1.03 -18.04
CA ARG A 15 8.19 0.37 -18.71
C ARG A 15 9.35 0.17 -17.74
N ALA A 16 9.76 1.22 -17.04
CA ALA A 16 10.88 1.21 -16.10
C ALA A 16 10.71 0.18 -14.97
N LYS A 17 9.49 0.06 -14.44
CA LYS A 17 9.08 -0.95 -13.44
C LYS A 17 9.54 -2.36 -13.85
N ASN A 18 9.30 -2.73 -15.11
CA ASN A 18 9.57 -4.07 -15.62
C ASN A 18 11.01 -4.26 -16.10
N GLU A 19 11.70 -3.18 -16.45
CA GLU A 19 13.10 -3.18 -16.88
C GLU A 19 14.10 -3.09 -15.70
N SER A 20 13.63 -3.08 -14.46
CA SER A 20 14.45 -2.85 -13.25
C SER A 20 15.19 -1.51 -13.25
N ASP A 21 14.69 -0.51 -13.98
CA ASP A 21 15.28 0.83 -14.04
C ASP A 21 14.84 1.64 -12.82
N ILE A 22 15.61 1.52 -11.74
CA ILE A 22 15.35 2.24 -10.49
C ILE A 22 15.48 3.76 -10.64
N TYR A 23 16.31 4.26 -11.55
CA TYR A 23 16.52 5.70 -11.72
C TYR A 23 15.31 6.37 -12.35
N ALA A 24 14.69 5.73 -13.35
CA ALA A 24 13.44 6.24 -13.92
C ALA A 24 12.28 6.22 -12.90
N VAL A 25 12.25 5.22 -12.00
CA VAL A 25 11.27 5.20 -10.89
C VAL A 25 11.52 6.35 -9.91
N LEU A 26 12.78 6.57 -9.54
CA LEU A 26 13.22 7.67 -8.69
C LEU A 26 12.86 9.04 -9.27
N ASP A 27 13.21 9.30 -10.52
CA ASP A 27 12.94 10.55 -11.21
C ASP A 27 11.43 10.86 -11.23
N PHE A 28 10.60 9.84 -11.47
CA PHE A 28 9.15 9.98 -11.38
C PHE A 28 8.71 10.34 -9.95
N CYS A 29 9.20 9.62 -8.94
CA CYS A 29 8.82 9.83 -7.55
C CYS A 29 9.22 11.22 -7.07
N GLU A 30 10.43 11.68 -7.36
CA GLU A 30 10.89 13.04 -7.05
C GLU A 30 10.05 14.10 -7.75
N LYS A 31 9.75 13.90 -9.04
CA LYS A 31 8.94 14.84 -9.83
C LYS A 31 7.55 15.03 -9.25
N TYR A 32 6.93 13.95 -8.75
CA TYR A 32 5.53 13.94 -8.30
C TYR A 32 5.33 13.95 -6.78
N TYR A 33 6.41 13.95 -6.00
CA TYR A 33 6.37 13.98 -4.54
C TYR A 33 5.51 15.14 -4.01
N GLY A 34 4.48 14.83 -3.22
CA GLY A 34 3.55 15.79 -2.63
C GLY A 34 2.57 16.45 -3.62
N LYS A 35 2.65 16.17 -4.93
CA LYS A 35 1.79 16.76 -5.97
C LYS A 35 0.56 15.90 -6.29
N LEU A 36 0.65 14.60 -6.06
CA LEU A 36 -0.39 13.62 -6.38
C LEU A 36 -1.62 13.76 -5.48
N GLY A 37 -2.77 13.33 -6.01
CA GLY A 37 -4.05 13.32 -5.30
C GLY A 37 -4.70 11.95 -5.28
N LEU A 38 -5.90 11.89 -4.70
CA LEU A 38 -6.72 10.66 -4.62
C LEU A 38 -6.88 9.96 -5.97
N GLY A 39 -7.03 10.74 -7.06
CA GLY A 39 -7.21 10.21 -8.41
C GLY A 39 -6.01 9.44 -8.97
N GLN A 40 -4.82 9.55 -8.36
CA GLN A 40 -3.61 8.86 -8.81
C GLN A 40 -3.29 7.62 -7.97
N ILE A 41 -4.06 7.32 -6.91
CA ILE A 41 -3.90 6.08 -6.14
C ILE A 41 -3.99 4.84 -7.04
N PRO A 42 -4.98 4.69 -7.95
CA PRO A 42 -5.07 3.49 -8.79
C PRO A 42 -3.84 3.29 -9.68
N ASP A 43 -3.27 4.37 -10.21
CA ASP A 43 -2.06 4.30 -11.03
C ASP A 43 -0.86 3.85 -10.21
N LEU A 44 -0.68 4.39 -8.99
CA LEU A 44 0.39 3.99 -8.07
C LEU A 44 0.24 2.54 -7.59
N MET A 45 -1.00 2.07 -7.35
CA MET A 45 -1.24 0.68 -6.93
C MET A 45 -0.79 -0.33 -7.98
N LYS A 46 -0.82 0.04 -9.27
CA LYS A 46 -0.31 -0.80 -10.36
C LYS A 46 1.22 -0.75 -10.50
N MET A 47 1.90 0.13 -9.77
CA MET A 47 3.37 0.24 -9.84
C MET A 47 4.09 -0.77 -8.95
N PHE A 48 3.40 -1.40 -7.99
CA PHE A 48 4.00 -2.46 -7.20
C PHE A 48 4.50 -3.60 -8.08
N ASN A 49 5.71 -4.06 -7.80
CA ASN A 49 6.35 -5.16 -8.48
C ASN A 49 7.04 -6.05 -7.45
N GLU A 50 7.01 -7.35 -7.63
CA GLU A 50 7.85 -8.28 -6.85
C GLU A 50 8.71 -9.19 -7.73
N ASN A 51 8.69 -8.97 -9.05
CA ASN A 51 9.27 -9.86 -10.05
C ASN A 51 10.65 -9.41 -10.54
N THR A 52 11.24 -8.37 -9.93
CA THR A 52 12.55 -7.82 -10.32
C THR A 52 13.49 -7.65 -9.13
N GLU A 53 14.80 -7.65 -9.37
CA GLU A 53 15.79 -7.40 -8.30
C GLU A 53 15.66 -6.00 -7.69
N ALA A 54 15.21 -5.01 -8.48
CA ALA A 54 14.98 -3.64 -8.04
C ALA A 54 13.65 -3.47 -7.26
N SER A 55 12.77 -4.47 -7.28
CA SER A 55 11.42 -4.40 -6.72
C SER A 55 11.34 -3.87 -5.29
N PRO A 56 12.21 -4.28 -4.33
CA PRO A 56 12.13 -3.75 -2.97
C PRO A 56 12.28 -2.22 -2.91
N ALA A 57 13.33 -1.69 -3.54
CA ALA A 57 13.58 -0.25 -3.56
C ALA A 57 12.49 0.50 -4.35
N GLN A 58 12.02 -0.06 -5.47
CA GLN A 58 10.92 0.53 -6.25
C GLN A 58 9.65 0.66 -5.41
N ASN A 59 9.27 -0.41 -4.70
CA ASN A 59 8.07 -0.44 -3.87
C ASN A 59 8.14 0.56 -2.72
N GLU A 60 9.31 0.76 -2.09
CA GLU A 60 9.49 1.78 -1.06
C GLU A 60 9.13 3.17 -1.58
N TYR A 61 9.61 3.56 -2.76
CA TYR A 61 9.29 4.87 -3.35
C TYR A 61 7.81 5.00 -3.72
N ILE A 62 7.20 3.95 -4.27
CA ILE A 62 5.75 3.96 -4.57
C ILE A 62 4.92 4.13 -3.30
N VAL A 63 5.31 3.47 -2.21
CA VAL A 63 4.64 3.56 -0.91
C VAL A 63 4.84 4.93 -0.28
N GLU A 64 6.00 5.57 -0.45
CA GLU A 64 6.20 6.95 -0.01
C GLU A 64 5.25 7.93 -0.71
N LEU A 65 5.00 7.76 -2.01
CA LEU A 65 4.02 8.58 -2.73
C LEU A 65 2.60 8.33 -2.20
N LEU A 66 2.21 7.08 -1.99
CA LEU A 66 0.92 6.73 -1.38
C LEU A 66 0.80 7.32 0.03
N ASN A 67 1.85 7.23 0.84
CA ASN A 67 1.91 7.81 2.17
C ASN A 67 1.69 9.33 2.13
N LYS A 68 2.26 10.05 1.16
CA LYS A 68 1.96 11.49 1.00
C LYS A 68 0.52 11.80 0.67
N ILE A 69 -0.14 10.93 -0.10
CA ILE A 69 -1.57 11.05 -0.36
C ILE A 69 -2.36 10.77 0.94
N VAL A 70 -2.01 9.72 1.69
CA VAL A 70 -2.65 9.40 2.98
C VAL A 70 -2.43 10.49 4.04
N GLU A 71 -1.25 11.10 4.09
CA GLU A 71 -0.95 12.24 4.97
C GLU A 71 -1.92 13.40 4.72
N LYS A 72 -2.21 13.67 3.43
CA LYS A 72 -3.02 14.80 2.95
C LYS A 72 -4.53 14.56 3.03
N TYR A 73 -5.00 13.37 2.69
CA TYR A 73 -6.43 13.06 2.56
C TYR A 73 -6.95 12.06 3.60
N GLY A 74 -6.07 11.46 4.41
CA GLY A 74 -6.44 10.61 5.53
C GLY A 74 -7.22 9.36 5.10
N GLN A 75 -8.34 9.11 5.80
CA GLN A 75 -9.17 7.92 5.64
C GLN A 75 -9.71 7.74 4.21
N GLU A 76 -9.96 8.84 3.49
CA GLU A 76 -10.44 8.77 2.10
C GLU A 76 -9.41 8.09 1.18
N ALA A 77 -8.12 8.40 1.36
CA ALA A 77 -7.05 7.74 0.62
C ALA A 77 -6.95 6.26 0.98
N VAL A 78 -7.07 5.92 2.27
CA VAL A 78 -7.04 4.53 2.75
C VAL A 78 -8.17 3.71 2.13
N ASN A 79 -9.39 4.26 2.08
CA ASN A 79 -10.52 3.60 1.45
C ASN A 79 -10.24 3.26 -0.01
N ILE A 80 -9.71 4.21 -0.79
CA ILE A 80 -9.37 3.98 -2.20
C ILE A 80 -8.26 2.93 -2.34
N ILE A 81 -7.23 2.96 -1.48
CA ILE A 81 -6.15 1.95 -1.53
C ILE A 81 -6.72 0.56 -1.27
N VAL A 82 -7.58 0.40 -0.26
CA VAL A 82 -8.24 -0.87 0.06
C VAL A 82 -9.08 -1.35 -1.13
N GLU A 83 -9.90 -0.47 -1.71
CA GLU A 83 -10.74 -0.78 -2.87
C GLU A 83 -9.94 -1.14 -4.14
N ARG A 84 -8.71 -0.63 -4.26
CA ARG A 84 -7.81 -0.85 -5.41
C ARG A 84 -6.73 -1.88 -5.15
N SER A 85 -6.81 -2.62 -4.05
CA SER A 85 -5.84 -3.67 -3.73
C SER A 85 -5.93 -4.88 -4.67
N ASP A 86 -6.99 -4.99 -5.48
CA ASP A 86 -7.03 -5.96 -6.57
C ASP A 86 -5.93 -5.73 -7.62
N SER A 87 -5.43 -4.50 -7.78
CA SER A 87 -4.29 -4.24 -8.65
C SER A 87 -3.02 -5.01 -8.26
N LEU A 88 -2.84 -5.38 -6.99
CA LEU A 88 -1.71 -6.24 -6.60
C LEU A 88 -1.85 -7.67 -7.16
N LEU A 89 -3.08 -8.17 -7.30
CA LEU A 89 -3.35 -9.45 -7.93
C LEU A 89 -3.22 -9.35 -9.45
N GLU A 90 -3.65 -8.24 -10.05
CA GLU A 90 -3.51 -7.99 -11.49
C GLU A 90 -2.04 -7.92 -11.94
N GLU A 91 -1.16 -7.46 -11.05
CA GLU A 91 0.27 -7.27 -11.31
C GLU A 91 1.15 -8.41 -10.75
N ASP A 92 0.56 -9.54 -10.36
CA ASP A 92 1.25 -10.68 -9.71
C ASP A 92 2.23 -10.21 -8.61
N SER A 93 1.73 -9.34 -7.72
CA SER A 93 2.50 -8.60 -6.71
C SER A 93 1.83 -8.64 -5.32
N GLU A 94 1.20 -9.76 -4.97
CA GLU A 94 0.50 -9.91 -3.68
C GLU A 94 1.44 -9.85 -2.47
N GLY A 95 2.72 -10.23 -2.65
CA GLY A 95 3.80 -10.10 -1.67
C GLY A 95 4.20 -8.67 -1.36
N CYS A 96 3.67 -7.67 -2.08
CA CYS A 96 3.82 -6.26 -1.75
C CYS A 96 2.82 -5.76 -0.69
N MET A 97 1.80 -6.54 -0.32
CA MET A 97 0.83 -6.17 0.73
C MET A 97 1.47 -5.72 2.06
N PRO A 98 2.57 -6.31 2.55
CA PRO A 98 3.25 -5.84 3.76
C PRO A 98 3.56 -4.35 3.76
N TYR A 99 3.91 -3.74 2.62
CA TYR A 99 4.20 -2.31 2.56
C TYR A 99 2.96 -1.47 2.93
N LEU A 100 1.79 -1.85 2.41
CA LEU A 100 0.53 -1.17 2.70
C LEU A 100 0.12 -1.37 4.17
N ILE A 101 0.23 -2.59 4.68
CA ILE A 101 -0.07 -2.93 6.08
C ILE A 101 0.84 -2.14 7.04
N ILE A 102 2.13 -2.02 6.71
CA ILE A 102 3.08 -1.22 7.49
C ILE A 102 2.70 0.26 7.48
N MET A 103 2.39 0.81 6.31
CA MET A 103 1.96 2.21 6.18
C MET A 103 0.70 2.49 7.03
N PHE A 104 -0.34 1.65 6.95
CA PHE A 104 -1.58 1.87 7.68
C PHE A 104 -1.46 1.74 9.20
N PHE A 105 -0.70 0.75 9.68
CA PHE A 105 -0.68 0.44 11.12
C PHE A 105 0.48 1.07 11.87
N PHE A 106 1.61 1.32 11.22
CA PHE A 106 2.84 1.74 11.88
C PHE A 106 3.19 3.20 11.57
N TRP A 107 3.20 3.58 10.29
CA TRP A 107 3.54 4.97 9.93
C TRP A 107 2.46 5.96 10.38
N HIS A 108 1.21 5.50 10.44
CA HIS A 108 0.06 6.27 10.90
C HIS A 108 -0.58 5.67 12.16
N ALA A 109 0.25 5.16 13.08
CA ALA A 109 -0.22 4.53 14.31
C ALA A 109 -1.12 5.45 15.16
N ASP A 110 -0.89 6.75 15.13
CA ASP A 110 -1.65 7.80 15.81
C ASP A 110 -3.01 8.11 15.18
N ARG A 111 -3.15 7.92 13.86
CA ARG A 111 -4.38 8.24 13.12
C ARG A 111 -5.45 7.14 13.17
N GLN A 112 -5.04 5.93 13.51
CA GLN A 112 -5.93 4.77 13.67
C GLN A 112 -6.87 4.51 12.48
N PHE A 113 -6.31 4.46 11.26
CA PHE A 113 -7.12 4.22 10.07
C PHE A 113 -7.91 2.90 10.12
N ASP A 114 -9.14 2.97 9.60
CA ASP A 114 -10.07 1.87 9.46
C ASP A 114 -9.90 1.22 8.09
N ILE A 115 -9.47 -0.04 8.06
CA ILE A 115 -9.41 -0.83 6.82
C ILE A 115 -10.59 -1.81 6.70
N VAL A 116 -11.37 -2.01 7.77
CA VAL A 116 -12.43 -3.01 7.83
C VAL A 116 -13.68 -2.53 7.12
N THR A 117 -14.07 -1.27 7.34
CA THR A 117 -15.26 -0.69 6.68
C THR A 117 -15.18 -0.76 5.16
N PRO A 118 -14.13 -0.28 4.47
CA PRO A 118 -14.03 -0.42 3.01
C PRO A 118 -14.00 -1.88 2.54
N LEU A 119 -13.51 -2.82 3.36
CA LEU A 119 -13.51 -4.25 3.03
C LEU A 119 -14.89 -4.90 3.07
N ARG A 120 -15.86 -4.36 3.82
CA ARG A 120 -17.24 -4.89 3.87
C ARG A 120 -17.89 -4.95 2.48
N THR A 121 -17.56 -3.99 1.62
CA THR A 121 -18.08 -3.87 0.26
C THR A 121 -17.08 -4.32 -0.82
N ALA A 122 -15.87 -4.73 -0.42
CA ALA A 122 -14.85 -5.19 -1.35
C ALA A 122 -15.15 -6.61 -1.86
N LYS A 123 -14.50 -6.96 -2.98
CA LYS A 123 -14.57 -8.31 -3.56
C LYS A 123 -13.96 -9.33 -2.59
N ASP A 124 -14.49 -10.55 -2.56
CA ASP A 124 -14.06 -11.58 -1.59
C ASP A 124 -12.57 -11.92 -1.63
N HIS A 125 -11.93 -11.87 -2.81
CA HIS A 125 -10.49 -12.10 -2.92
C HIS A 125 -9.66 -11.00 -2.25
N ILE A 126 -10.15 -9.75 -2.25
CA ILE A 126 -9.49 -8.64 -1.55
C ILE A 126 -9.62 -8.87 -0.04
N LYS A 127 -10.80 -9.25 0.45
CA LYS A 127 -10.99 -9.61 1.87
C LYS A 127 -10.01 -10.69 2.32
N LYS A 128 -9.91 -11.78 1.55
CA LYS A 128 -8.99 -12.89 1.82
C LYS A 128 -7.52 -12.45 1.81
N LEU A 129 -7.15 -11.56 0.90
CA LEU A 129 -5.81 -11.00 0.83
C LEU A 129 -5.47 -10.25 2.14
N TYR A 130 -6.36 -9.38 2.60
CA TYR A 130 -6.17 -8.66 3.86
C TYR A 130 -6.17 -9.60 5.08
N GLN A 131 -7.08 -10.57 5.15
CA GLN A 131 -7.11 -11.56 6.23
C GLN A 131 -5.77 -12.31 6.32
N LYS A 132 -5.25 -12.82 5.20
CA LYS A 132 -3.95 -13.50 5.13
C LYS A 132 -2.81 -12.62 5.65
N TRP A 133 -2.66 -11.42 5.10
CA TRP A 133 -1.51 -10.56 5.41
C TRP A 133 -1.57 -9.92 6.80
N VAL A 134 -2.76 -9.62 7.32
CA VAL A 134 -2.92 -9.17 8.71
C VAL A 134 -2.56 -10.29 9.69
N HIS A 135 -3.01 -11.52 9.42
CA HIS A 135 -2.65 -12.70 10.22
C HIS A 135 -1.14 -12.93 10.23
N GLU A 136 -0.50 -12.96 9.05
CA GLU A 136 0.96 -13.11 8.93
C GLU A 136 1.72 -11.99 9.69
N LYS A 137 1.20 -10.76 9.68
CA LYS A 137 1.81 -9.66 10.42
C LYS A 137 1.69 -9.84 11.93
N ILE A 138 0.54 -10.31 12.44
CA ILE A 138 0.36 -10.59 13.87
C ILE A 138 1.31 -11.70 14.32
N ASP A 139 1.39 -12.78 13.56
CA ASP A 139 2.31 -13.89 13.82
C ASP A 139 3.76 -13.41 13.90
N TYR A 140 4.17 -12.54 12.96
CA TYR A 140 5.49 -11.92 13.00
C TYR A 140 5.69 -11.07 14.27
N MET A 141 4.72 -10.23 14.61
CA MET A 141 4.81 -9.35 15.78
C MET A 141 4.88 -10.13 17.10
N GLN A 142 4.16 -11.25 17.20
CA GLN A 142 4.20 -12.11 18.37
C GLN A 142 5.56 -12.80 18.53
N LYS A 143 6.13 -13.31 17.42
CA LYS A 143 7.47 -13.92 17.40
C LYS A 143 8.59 -12.93 17.74
N HIS A 144 8.37 -11.65 17.44
CA HIS A 144 9.33 -10.56 17.60
C HIS A 144 8.83 -9.46 18.56
N SER A 145 8.17 -9.88 19.64
CA SER A 145 7.49 -8.99 20.59
C SER A 145 8.40 -7.93 21.23
N GLU A 146 9.72 -8.13 21.22
CA GLU A 146 10.72 -7.19 21.70
C GLU A 146 10.73 -5.85 20.94
N TYR A 147 10.25 -5.82 19.70
CA TYR A 147 10.22 -4.60 18.87
C TYR A 147 8.86 -3.87 18.91
N TYR A 148 7.84 -4.45 19.54
CA TYR A 148 6.47 -3.96 19.43
C TYR A 148 5.85 -3.65 20.79
N LYS A 149 5.15 -2.53 20.88
CA LYS A 149 4.38 -2.22 22.09
C LYS A 149 3.17 -3.17 22.18
N PRO A 150 2.81 -3.69 23.37
CA PRO A 150 1.64 -4.55 23.52
C PRO A 150 0.34 -3.97 22.97
N GLU A 151 0.18 -2.64 23.05
CA GLU A 151 -1.00 -1.95 22.55
C GLU A 151 -1.09 -1.96 21.01
N GLN A 152 0.05 -1.92 20.31
CA GLN A 152 0.08 -2.05 18.85
C GLN A 152 -0.33 -3.45 18.42
N VAL A 153 0.15 -4.49 19.11
CA VAL A 153 -0.23 -5.89 18.86
C VAL A 153 -1.74 -6.07 19.08
N LYS A 154 -2.27 -5.61 20.22
CA LYS A 154 -3.70 -5.70 20.54
C LYS A 154 -4.59 -5.00 19.52
N ARG A 155 -4.18 -3.84 19.01
CA ARG A 155 -4.93 -3.10 17.99
C ARG A 155 -5.06 -3.91 16.71
N ILE A 156 -3.96 -4.50 16.23
CA ILE A 156 -3.98 -5.27 14.97
C ILE A 156 -4.74 -6.58 15.18
N GLN A 157 -4.65 -7.21 16.35
CA GLN A 157 -5.49 -8.37 16.72
C GLN A 157 -6.99 -8.03 16.69
N HIS A 158 -7.38 -6.87 17.20
CA HIS A 158 -8.79 -6.45 17.12
C HIS A 158 -9.25 -6.29 15.66
N ILE A 159 -8.38 -5.77 14.79
CA ILE A 159 -8.68 -5.69 13.35
C ILE A 159 -8.79 -7.09 12.74
N GLU A 160 -7.90 -8.02 13.08
CA GLU A 160 -7.99 -9.42 12.63
C GLU A 160 -9.31 -10.09 13.03
N GLU A 161 -9.75 -9.90 14.28
CA GLU A 161 -11.06 -10.37 14.75
C GLU A 161 -12.19 -9.81 13.87
N GLN A 162 -12.19 -8.50 13.63
CA GLN A 162 -13.18 -7.86 12.76
C GLN A 162 -13.13 -8.36 11.31
N LEU A 163 -11.94 -8.64 10.78
CA LEU A 163 -11.77 -9.19 9.44
C LEU A 163 -12.29 -10.63 9.35
N SER A 164 -12.21 -11.42 10.42
CA SER A 164 -12.72 -12.79 10.44
C SER A 164 -14.25 -12.89 10.35
N GLU A 165 -14.95 -11.77 10.60
CA GLU A 165 -16.40 -11.65 10.52
C GLU A 165 -16.90 -11.17 9.13
N LEU A 166 -16.01 -10.84 8.19
CA LEU A 166 -16.33 -10.32 6.84
C LEU A 166 -16.54 -11.38 5.75
#